data_AF-A0A934G359-F1
#
_entry.id   AF-A0A934G359-F1
#
_cell.length_a   1.000
_cell.length_b   1.000
_cell.length_c   1.000
_cell.angle_alpha   90.00
_cell.angle_beta   90.00
_cell.angle_gamma   90.00
#
_symmetry.space_group_name_H-M   'P 1'
#
loop_
_entity.id
_entity.type
_entity.pdbx_description
1 polymer ?
#
loop_
_entity_poly.entity_id
_entity_poly.type
_entity_poly.pdbx_seq_one_letter_code
_entity_poly.pdbx_strand_id
1 'polypeptide(L)'
;MQFESQQKRNILISAALSLVPDVLISIAIAWLSDEGVPVFFVALLGLQVLYFALWAKNSIWSWLYFQIRGREQAVKHMTNYLWQNDYPEPKDYEKSVESYLVDIVADDNQPTELRMKAAGSLAELEFMRARGLFQDLLRITMAYETALENHKRAFSHA
;
A
#
# COMPACT_ATOMS: atom_id res chain seq x y z
N MET A 1 -20.68 8.32 -9.75
CA MET A 1 -20.73 7.37 -10.89
C MET A 1 -19.89 7.81 -12.09
N GLN A 2 -19.84 9.09 -12.52
CA GLN A 2 -19.01 9.48 -13.67
C GLN A 2 -17.48 9.33 -13.43
N PHE A 3 -16.98 9.61 -12.23
CA PHE A 3 -15.54 9.52 -11.92
C PHE A 3 -14.98 8.10 -11.99
N GLU A 4 -15.71 7.10 -11.50
CA GLU A 4 -15.29 5.68 -11.59
C GLU A 4 -15.16 5.21 -13.04
N SER A 5 -16.02 5.69 -13.94
CA SER A 5 -15.96 5.33 -15.37
C SER A 5 -14.70 5.88 -16.04
N GLN A 6 -14.25 7.07 -15.67
CA GLN A 6 -13.04 7.69 -16.22
C GLN A 6 -11.79 7.00 -15.70
N GLN A 7 -11.74 6.64 -14.42
CA GLN A 7 -10.62 5.90 -13.84
C GLN A 7 -10.46 4.51 -14.48
N LYS A 8 -11.56 3.74 -14.60
CA LYS A 8 -11.52 2.42 -15.25
C LYS A 8 -11.02 2.52 -16.69
N ARG A 9 -11.49 3.53 -17.44
CA ARG A 9 -11.05 3.77 -18.82
C ARG A 9 -9.56 4.11 -18.89
N ASN A 10 -9.07 4.96 -18.00
CA ASN A 10 -7.65 5.33 -17.97
C ASN A 10 -6.76 4.13 -17.62
N ILE A 11 -7.19 3.26 -16.69
CA ILE A 11 -6.48 2.01 -16.37
C ILE A 11 -6.43 1.09 -17.60
N LEU A 12 -7.55 0.94 -18.31
CA LEU A 12 -7.64 0.11 -19.52
C LEU A 12 -6.75 0.64 -20.65
N ILE A 13 -6.75 1.95 -20.88
CA ILE A 13 -5.89 2.60 -21.89
C ILE A 13 -4.42 2.45 -21.50
N SER A 14 -4.07 2.66 -20.23
CA SER A 14 -2.71 2.47 -19.73
C SER A 14 -2.24 1.03 -19.90
N ALA A 15 -3.10 0.05 -19.59
CA ALA A 15 -2.80 -1.37 -19.76
C ALA A 15 -2.60 -1.74 -21.24
N ALA A 16 -3.45 -1.20 -22.12
CA ALA A 16 -3.31 -1.39 -23.56
C ALA A 16 -2.00 -0.77 -24.10
N LEU A 17 -1.67 0.44 -23.66
CA LEU A 17 -0.43 1.12 -24.04
C LEU A 17 0.82 0.38 -23.53
N SER A 18 0.77 -0.19 -22.33
CA SER A 18 1.91 -0.97 -21.79
C SER A 18 2.17 -2.26 -22.56
N LEU A 19 1.18 -2.80 -23.28
CA LEU A 19 1.34 -4.02 -24.08
C LEU A 19 1.95 -3.74 -25.46
N VAL A 20 1.95 -2.50 -25.94
CA VAL A 20 2.45 -2.17 -27.28
C VAL A 20 3.93 -2.58 -27.47
N PRO A 21 4.86 -2.27 -26.55
CA PRO A 21 6.24 -2.72 -26.66
C PRO A 21 6.37 -4.26 -26.69
N ASP A 22 5.62 -4.95 -25.82
CA ASP A 22 5.66 -6.42 -25.72
C ASP A 22 5.18 -7.07 -27.02
N VAL A 23 4.12 -6.53 -27.62
CA VAL A 23 3.59 -7.00 -28.90
C VAL A 23 4.61 -6.78 -30.02
N LEU A 24 5.27 -5.62 -30.07
CA LEU A 24 6.31 -5.33 -31.07
C LEU A 24 7.51 -6.27 -30.95
N ILE A 25 8.00 -6.53 -29.73
CA ILE A 25 9.08 -7.48 -29.46
C ILE A 25 8.67 -8.90 -29.88
N SER A 26 7.44 -9.30 -29.54
CA SER A 26 6.93 -10.64 -29.88
C SER A 26 6.78 -10.81 -31.40
N ILE A 27 6.35 -9.77 -32.13
CA ILE A 27 6.28 -9.77 -33.59
C ILE A 27 7.69 -9.91 -34.19
N ALA A 28 8.67 -9.18 -33.66
CA ALA A 28 10.05 -9.25 -34.14
C ALA A 28 10.66 -10.65 -33.96
N ILE A 29 10.40 -11.30 -32.81
CA ILE A 29 10.85 -12.68 -32.55
C ILE A 29 10.17 -13.67 -33.49
N ALA A 30 8.86 -13.51 -33.74
CA ALA A 30 8.11 -14.36 -34.66
C ALA A 30 8.55 -14.17 -36.12
N TRP A 31 8.97 -12.97 -36.53
CA TRP A 31 9.52 -12.71 -37.86
C TRP A 31 10.89 -13.35 -38.09
N LEU A 32 11.68 -13.50 -37.02
CA LEU A 32 13.00 -14.16 -37.07
C LEU A 32 12.90 -15.69 -37.02
N SER A 33 11.71 -16.24 -36.76
CA SER A 33 11.49 -17.67 -36.61
C SER A 33 10.58 -18.17 -37.74
N ASP A 34 10.96 -19.23 -38.44
CA ASP A 34 10.16 -19.80 -39.55
C ASP A 34 8.81 -20.39 -39.11
N GLU A 35 8.60 -20.54 -37.80
CA GLU A 35 7.41 -21.14 -37.20
C GLU A 35 6.19 -20.19 -37.11
N GLY A 36 6.36 -18.87 -37.35
CA GLY A 36 5.23 -17.93 -37.50
C GLY A 36 4.41 -17.66 -36.23
N VAL A 37 3.07 -17.74 -36.32
CA VAL A 37 2.11 -17.29 -35.29
C VAL A 37 2.24 -17.99 -33.92
N PRO A 38 2.52 -19.31 -33.82
CA PRO A 38 2.78 -19.97 -32.54
C PRO A 38 3.92 -19.33 -31.73
N VAL A 39 5.02 -18.95 -32.39
CA VAL A 39 6.18 -18.32 -31.74
C VAL A 39 5.82 -16.96 -31.16
N PHE A 40 4.94 -16.19 -31.81
CA PHE A 40 4.44 -14.92 -31.28
C PHE A 40 3.79 -15.11 -29.89
N PHE A 41 2.88 -16.09 -29.75
CA PHE A 41 2.20 -16.32 -28.47
C PHE A 41 3.15 -16.87 -27.40
N VAL A 42 4.10 -17.71 -27.78
CA VAL A 42 5.13 -18.22 -26.86
C VAL A 42 6.04 -17.08 -26.38
N ALA A 43 6.47 -16.19 -27.28
CA ALA A 43 7.30 -15.03 -26.94
C ALA A 43 6.55 -14.06 -26.01
N LEU A 44 5.28 -13.75 -26.32
CA LEU A 44 4.44 -12.87 -25.52
C LEU A 44 4.20 -13.45 -24.13
N LEU A 45 3.87 -14.73 -24.04
CA LEU A 45 3.68 -15.42 -22.76
C LEU A 45 5.00 -15.50 -21.97
N GLY A 46 6.12 -15.74 -22.65
CA GLY A 46 7.46 -15.71 -22.07
C GLY A 46 7.82 -14.36 -21.46
N LEU A 47 7.52 -13.25 -22.15
CA LEU A 47 7.70 -11.90 -21.61
C LEU A 47 6.85 -11.68 -20.37
N GLN A 48 5.58 -12.08 -20.40
CA GLN A 48 4.68 -11.93 -19.25
C GLN A 48 5.14 -12.73 -18.04
N VAL A 49 5.61 -13.97 -18.24
CA VAL A 49 6.19 -14.80 -17.18
C VAL A 49 7.46 -14.16 -16.62
N LEU A 50 8.32 -13.58 -17.47
CA LEU A 50 9.53 -12.90 -17.05
C LEU A 50 9.21 -11.66 -16.19
N TYR A 51 8.25 -10.83 -16.63
CA TYR A 51 7.79 -9.69 -15.83
C TYR A 51 7.20 -10.13 -14.50
N PHE A 52 6.38 -11.17 -14.51
CA PHE A 52 5.81 -11.73 -13.29
C PHE A 52 6.90 -12.25 -12.34
N ALA A 53 7.93 -12.93 -12.86
CA ALA A 53 9.04 -13.43 -12.05
C ALA A 53 9.86 -12.29 -11.42
N LEU A 54 10.15 -11.22 -12.18
CA LEU A 54 10.83 -10.03 -11.66
C LEU A 54 9.99 -9.32 -10.60
N TRP A 55 8.69 -9.17 -10.85
CA TRP A 55 7.75 -8.58 -9.90
C TRP A 55 7.65 -9.41 -8.61
N ALA A 56 7.53 -10.74 -8.73
CA ALA A 56 7.45 -11.66 -7.59
C ALA A 56 8.74 -11.61 -6.76
N LYS A 57 9.91 -11.66 -7.41
CA LYS A 57 11.21 -11.52 -6.75
C LYS A 57 11.28 -10.20 -5.97
N ASN A 58 10.94 -9.07 -6.60
CA ASN A 58 10.98 -7.76 -5.94
C ASN A 58 10.00 -7.68 -4.77
N SER A 59 8.81 -8.26 -4.92
CA SER A 59 7.80 -8.32 -3.86
C SER A 59 8.29 -9.13 -2.66
N ILE A 60 8.91 -10.28 -2.90
CA ILE A 60 9.51 -11.13 -1.85
C ILE A 60 10.64 -10.39 -1.13
N TRP A 61 11.56 -9.75 -1.86
CA TRP A 61 12.64 -8.97 -1.23
C TRP A 61 12.13 -7.78 -0.43
N SER A 62 11.13 -7.06 -0.96
CA SER A 62 10.49 -5.95 -0.26
C SER A 62 9.83 -6.43 1.03
N TRP A 63 9.11 -7.55 0.98
CA TRP A 63 8.47 -8.15 2.16
C TRP A 63 9.50 -8.62 3.19
N LEU A 64 10.57 -9.29 2.74
CA LEU A 64 11.63 -9.75 3.62
C LEU A 64 12.36 -8.58 4.30
N TYR A 65 12.68 -7.52 3.54
CA TYR A 65 13.29 -6.32 4.09
C TYR A 65 12.38 -5.64 5.13
N PHE A 66 11.07 -5.58 4.84
CA PHE A 66 10.09 -5.07 5.77
C PHE A 66 10.04 -5.90 7.06
N GLN A 67 10.05 -7.23 6.97
CA GLN A 67 10.04 -8.11 8.15
C GLN A 67 11.30 -7.95 9.01
N ILE A 68 12.49 -7.84 8.41
CA ILE A 68 13.74 -7.81 9.18
C ILE A 68 13.99 -6.45 9.82
N ARG A 69 13.77 -5.33 9.11
CA ARG A 69 14.10 -3.98 9.62
C ARG A 69 13.00 -2.95 9.46
N GLY A 70 12.19 -3.06 8.40
CA GLY A 70 11.17 -2.05 8.11
C GLY A 70 10.09 -1.96 9.20
N ARG A 71 9.69 -3.10 9.76
CA ARG A 71 8.65 -3.16 10.79
C ARG A 71 9.05 -2.42 12.06
N GLU A 72 10.24 -2.69 12.60
CA GLU A 72 10.70 -2.03 13.84
C GLU A 72 10.84 -0.52 13.66
N GLN A 73 11.40 -0.07 12.53
CA GLN A 73 11.52 1.35 12.24
C GLN A 73 10.15 2.01 12.06
N ALA A 74 9.22 1.36 11.35
CA ALA A 74 7.86 1.87 11.17
C ALA A 74 7.11 1.97 12.50
N VAL A 75 7.15 0.91 13.32
CA VAL A 75 6.53 0.92 14.66
C VAL A 75 7.13 2.04 15.50
N LYS A 76 8.46 2.14 15.57
CA LYS A 76 9.14 3.20 16.33
C LYS A 76 8.75 4.60 15.84
N HIS A 77 8.69 4.79 14.53
CA HIS A 77 8.29 6.07 13.93
C HIS A 77 6.84 6.42 14.32
N MET A 78 5.91 5.46 14.22
CA MET A 78 4.50 5.67 14.58
C MET A 78 4.32 5.91 16.07
N THR A 79 5.00 5.15 16.93
CA THR A 79 4.97 5.38 18.39
C THR A 79 5.50 6.77 18.75
N ASN A 80 6.62 7.18 18.15
CA ASN A 80 7.16 8.52 18.36
C ASN A 80 6.20 9.61 17.86
N TYR A 81 5.54 9.39 16.72
CA TYR A 81 4.55 10.32 16.19
C TYR A 81 3.35 10.48 17.14
N LEU A 82 2.83 9.38 17.70
CA LEU A 82 1.75 9.42 18.69
C LEU A 82 2.17 10.20 19.95
N TRP A 83 3.37 9.95 20.47
CA TRP A 83 3.91 10.69 21.62
C TRP A 83 4.15 12.17 21.35
N GLN A 84 4.76 12.52 20.21
CA GLN A 84 5.10 13.91 19.89
C GLN A 84 3.88 14.80 19.66
N ASN A 85 2.73 14.21 19.37
CA ASN A 85 1.49 14.92 19.14
C ASN A 85 0.48 14.75 20.27
N ASP A 86 0.92 14.23 21.43
CA ASP A 86 0.10 14.06 22.63
C ASP A 86 -1.23 13.33 22.36
N TYR A 87 -1.15 12.26 21.56
CA TYR A 87 -2.32 11.43 21.29
C TYR A 87 -2.84 10.80 22.60
N PRO A 88 -4.17 10.76 22.81
CA PRO A 88 -4.76 10.21 24.02
C PRO A 88 -4.60 8.70 24.09
N GLU A 89 -4.68 8.14 25.29
CA GLU A 89 -4.63 6.69 25.46
C GLU A 89 -5.74 6.01 24.61
N PRO A 90 -5.40 4.97 23.81
CA PRO A 90 -6.40 4.21 23.07
C PRO A 90 -7.38 3.55 24.03
N LYS A 91 -8.69 3.62 23.73
CA LYS A 91 -9.69 2.86 24.50
C LYS A 91 -9.42 1.37 24.33
N ASP A 92 -9.82 0.56 25.32
CA ASP A 92 -9.44 -0.85 25.40
C ASP A 92 -9.54 -1.62 24.06
N TYR A 93 -8.39 -2.08 23.56
CA TYR A 93 -8.24 -2.94 22.37
C TYR A 93 -9.08 -2.49 21.17
N GLU A 94 -8.96 -1.22 20.80
CA GLU A 94 -9.44 -0.77 19.50
C GLU A 94 -8.83 -1.64 18.40
N LYS A 95 -9.71 -2.30 17.63
CA LYS A 95 -9.34 -3.37 16.71
C LYS A 95 -8.64 -2.89 15.45
N SER A 96 -8.63 -1.59 15.20
CA SER A 96 -7.98 -1.00 14.04
C SER A 96 -7.55 0.44 14.31
N VAL A 97 -6.43 0.83 13.71
CA VAL A 97 -5.96 2.23 13.71
C VAL A 97 -7.01 3.19 13.15
N GLU A 98 -7.80 2.74 12.18
CA GLU A 98 -8.83 3.57 11.55
C GLU A 98 -9.91 3.93 12.57
N SER A 99 -10.33 2.98 13.40
CA SER A 99 -11.31 3.24 14.46
C SER A 99 -10.78 4.26 15.47
N TYR A 100 -9.53 4.12 15.89
CA TYR A 100 -8.87 5.04 16.82
C TYR A 100 -8.86 6.47 16.33
N LEU A 101 -8.42 6.67 15.10
CA LEU A 101 -8.32 7.99 14.52
C LEU A 101 -9.71 8.60 14.27
N VAL A 102 -10.70 7.78 13.89
CA VAL A 102 -12.09 8.25 13.72
C VAL A 102 -12.65 8.73 15.07
N ASP A 103 -12.41 7.99 16.14
CA ASP A 103 -12.85 8.36 17.49
C ASP A 103 -12.22 9.68 17.94
N ILE A 104 -10.92 9.89 17.67
CA ILE A 104 -10.25 11.16 17.98
C ILE A 104 -10.83 12.31 17.16
N VAL A 105 -11.06 12.11 15.86
CA VAL A 105 -11.64 13.14 15.00
C VAL A 105 -13.04 13.53 15.47
N ALA A 106 -13.82 12.55 15.94
CA ALA A 106 -15.18 12.74 16.43
C ALA A 106 -15.27 13.33 17.85
N ASP A 107 -14.21 13.26 18.66
CA ASP A 107 -14.19 13.76 20.03
C ASP A 107 -14.00 15.29 20.07
N ASP A 108 -15.09 16.01 20.31
CA ASP A 108 -15.10 17.47 20.44
C ASP A 108 -14.34 18.00 21.66
N ASN A 109 -13.98 17.13 22.62
CA ASN A 109 -13.17 17.53 23.78
C ASN A 109 -11.67 17.57 23.46
N GLN A 110 -11.24 17.01 22.32
CA GLN A 110 -9.84 17.03 21.90
C GLN A 110 -9.47 18.35 21.23
N PRO A 111 -8.19 18.80 21.34
CA PRO A 111 -7.72 19.98 20.63
C PRO A 111 -7.96 19.89 19.12
N THR A 112 -8.43 20.98 18.50
CA THR A 112 -8.70 21.01 17.05
C THR A 112 -7.48 20.60 16.23
N GLU A 113 -6.27 20.97 16.65
CA GLU A 113 -5.04 20.59 15.98
C GLU A 113 -4.83 19.06 15.97
N LEU A 114 -5.09 18.39 17.09
CA LEU A 114 -4.98 16.93 17.19
C LEU A 114 -6.00 16.24 16.29
N ARG A 115 -7.25 16.74 16.28
CA ARG A 115 -8.32 16.24 15.40
C ARG A 115 -7.94 16.39 13.93
N MET A 116 -7.35 17.52 13.54
CA MET A 116 -6.87 17.74 12.18
C MET A 116 -5.73 16.79 11.80
N LYS A 117 -4.78 16.54 12.71
CA LYS A 117 -3.70 15.57 12.49
C LYS A 117 -4.24 14.15 12.32
N ALA A 118 -5.18 13.73 13.16
CA ALA A 118 -5.84 12.42 13.04
C ALA A 118 -6.63 12.28 11.72
N ALA A 119 -7.36 13.33 11.31
CA ALA A 119 -8.04 13.36 10.02
C ALA A 119 -7.06 13.29 8.84
N GLY A 120 -5.90 13.93 8.95
CA GLY A 120 -4.81 13.83 7.98
C GLY A 120 -4.29 12.40 7.83
N SER A 121 -3.99 11.73 8.95
CA SER A 121 -3.56 10.33 8.94
C SER A 121 -4.62 9.38 8.37
N LEU A 122 -5.90 9.59 8.65
CA LEU A 122 -6.99 8.84 8.01
C LEU A 122 -7.05 9.06 6.50
N ALA A 123 -6.91 10.31 6.06
CA ALA A 123 -6.91 10.64 4.64
C ALA A 123 -5.72 9.98 3.91
N GLU A 124 -4.55 9.89 4.55
CA GLU A 124 -3.40 9.17 4.00
C GLU A 124 -3.67 7.67 3.83
N LEU A 125 -4.29 7.02 4.83
CA LEU A 125 -4.67 5.60 4.73
C LEU A 125 -5.68 5.36 3.60
N GLU A 126 -6.73 6.18 3.51
CA GLU A 126 -7.71 6.10 2.42
C GLU A 126 -7.10 6.40 1.05
N PHE A 127 -6.15 7.33 0.97
CA PHE A 127 -5.44 7.62 -0.26
C PHE A 127 -4.59 6.44 -0.74
N MET A 128 -3.90 5.75 0.17
CA MET A 128 -3.16 4.54 -0.16
C MET A 128 -4.08 3.41 -0.63
N ARG A 129 -5.24 3.25 0.03
CA ARG A 129 -6.29 2.31 -0.37
C ARG A 129 -6.82 2.64 -1.78
N ALA A 130 -7.13 3.89 -2.05
CA ALA A 130 -7.63 4.36 -3.35
C ALA A 130 -6.61 4.18 -4.48
N ARG A 131 -5.30 4.26 -4.18
CA ARG A 131 -4.22 3.99 -5.14
C ARG A 131 -3.94 2.51 -5.36
N GLY A 132 -4.60 1.61 -4.63
CA GLY A 132 -4.35 0.17 -4.73
C GLY A 132 -2.99 -0.24 -4.18
N LEU A 133 -2.36 0.58 -3.32
CA LEU A 133 -1.09 0.27 -2.64
C LEU A 133 -1.33 -0.68 -1.47
N PHE A 134 -2.04 -1.79 -1.71
CA PHE A 134 -2.51 -2.71 -0.66
C PHE A 134 -1.38 -3.28 0.19
N GLN A 135 -0.23 -3.57 -0.42
CA GLN A 135 0.93 -4.10 0.31
C GLN A 135 1.48 -3.08 1.32
N ASP A 136 1.57 -1.81 0.93
CA ASP A 136 2.09 -0.75 1.81
C ASP A 136 1.06 -0.35 2.86
N LEU A 137 -0.23 -0.31 2.49
CA LEU A 137 -1.32 -0.09 3.43
C LEU A 137 -1.29 -1.14 4.56
N LEU A 138 -1.23 -2.43 4.21
CA LEU A 138 -1.16 -3.51 5.21
C LEU A 138 0.05 -3.36 6.14
N ARG A 139 1.22 -3.00 5.58
CA ARG A 139 2.45 -2.79 6.36
C ARG A 139 2.30 -1.64 7.35
N ILE A 140 1.72 -0.53 6.91
CA ILE A 140 1.50 0.66 7.73
C ILE A 140 0.47 0.36 8.82
N THR A 141 -0.68 -0.23 8.48
CA THR A 141 -1.72 -0.61 9.45
C THR A 141 -1.17 -1.55 10.52
N MET A 142 -0.45 -2.60 10.15
CA MET A 142 0.17 -3.52 11.13
C MET A 142 1.17 -2.81 12.05
N ALA A 143 2.00 -1.91 11.48
CA ALA A 143 2.97 -1.15 12.28
C ALA A 143 2.27 -0.17 13.23
N TYR A 144 1.19 0.46 12.77
CA TYR A 144 0.42 1.41 13.56
C TYR A 144 -0.35 0.72 14.70
N GLU A 145 -0.96 -0.43 14.45
CA GLU A 145 -1.61 -1.25 15.49
C GLU A 145 -0.62 -1.68 16.56
N THR A 146 0.56 -2.17 16.15
CA THR A 146 1.64 -2.49 17.10
C THR A 146 2.09 -1.24 17.87
N ALA A 147 2.14 -0.07 17.23
CA ALA A 147 2.50 1.18 17.87
C ALA A 147 1.45 1.66 18.89
N LEU A 148 0.15 1.47 18.62
CA LEU A 148 -0.94 1.75 19.55
C LEU A 148 -0.89 0.83 20.78
N GLU A 149 -0.62 -0.45 20.58
CA GLU A 149 -0.42 -1.38 21.70
C GLU A 149 0.75 -0.93 22.59
N ASN A 150 1.88 -0.54 22.00
CA ASN A 150 3.04 -0.04 22.74
C ASN A 150 2.73 1.28 23.46
N HIS A 151 1.99 2.17 22.81
CA HIS A 151 1.57 3.45 23.38
C HIS A 151 0.66 3.25 24.60
N LYS A 152 -0.32 2.34 24.51
CA LYS A 152 -1.17 1.95 25.64
C LYS A 152 -0.37 1.34 26.79
N ARG A 153 0.56 0.42 26.50
CA ARG A 153 1.44 -0.16 27.54
C ARG A 153 2.24 0.90 28.27
N ALA A 154 2.69 1.94 27.58
CA ALA A 154 3.41 3.03 28.22
C ALA A 154 2.55 3.80 29.23
N PHE A 155 1.27 4.05 28.93
CA PHE A 155 0.33 4.67 29.88
C PHE A 155 0.02 3.77 31.07
N SER A 156 -0.06 2.45 30.89
CA SER A 156 -0.29 1.52 32.01
C SER A 156 0.84 1.48 33.06
N HIS A 157 2.01 2.02 32.73
CA HIS A 157 3.19 2.07 33.60
C HIS A 157 3.54 3.50 34.08
N ALA A 158 2.80 4.52 33.66
CA ALA A 158 2.97 5.92 34.07
C ALA A 158 2.06 6.26 35.27
#